data_AF-A0A239FJ43-F1
#
_entry.id   AF-A0A239FJ43-F1
#
_cell.length_a   1.000
_cell.length_b   1.000
_cell.length_c   1.000
_cell.angle_alpha   90.00
_cell.angle_beta   90.00
_cell.angle_gamma   90.00
#
_symmetry.space_group_name_H-M   'P 1'
#
loop_
_entity.id
_entity.type
_entity.pdbx_description
1 polymer ?
#
loop_
_entity_poly.entity_id
_entity_poly.type
_entity_poly.pdbx_seq_one_letter_code
_entity_poly.pdbx_strand_id
1 'polypeptide(L)'
;MDVKGHHKPRTDDHPMPKVRTAHDASDDKRLRRDPCDEDAKLDVALDESFPTSDAPANTQPGKGKDPAPSSGYDADAERRIAAKRADR
;
A
#
# COMPACT_ATOMS: atom_id res chain seq x y z
N MET A 1 15.79 0.00 40.43
CA MET A 1 16.42 -0.32 39.12
C MET A 1 15.28 -0.64 38.19
N ASP A 2 14.59 0.41 37.75
CA ASP A 2 13.28 0.31 37.14
C ASP A 2 13.47 0.20 35.63
N VAL A 3 13.27 -1.02 35.12
CA VAL A 3 13.42 -1.33 33.70
C VAL A 3 12.26 -0.67 32.96
N LYS A 4 12.52 0.47 32.32
CA LYS A 4 11.59 1.12 31.38
C LYS A 4 11.36 0.23 30.17
N GLY A 5 10.36 -0.65 30.27
CA GLY A 5 9.89 -1.48 29.16
C GLY A 5 9.48 -0.60 27.97
N HIS A 6 10.19 -0.74 26.86
CA HIS A 6 9.82 -0.13 25.59
C HIS A 6 8.61 -0.88 25.04
N HIS A 7 7.43 -0.27 25.12
CA HIS A 7 6.21 -0.80 24.52
C HIS A 7 6.29 -0.57 23.01
N LYS A 8 6.54 -1.62 22.23
CA LYS A 8 6.40 -1.54 20.77
C LYS A 8 4.90 -1.44 20.45
N PRO A 9 4.45 -0.44 19.66
CA PRO A 9 3.05 -0.35 19.26
C PRO A 9 2.68 -1.60 18.47
N ARG A 10 1.46 -2.11 18.70
CA ARG A 10 0.96 -3.30 17.99
C ARG A 10 0.64 -2.86 16.56
N THR A 11 0.84 -3.75 15.60
CA THR A 11 0.54 -3.53 14.17
C THR A 11 -0.92 -3.18 13.88
N ASP A 12 -1.79 -3.31 14.89
CA ASP A 12 -3.22 -3.02 14.85
C ASP A 12 -3.52 -1.53 15.18
N ASP A 13 -2.53 -0.73 15.63
CA ASP A 13 -2.69 0.70 15.97
C ASP A 13 -2.49 1.65 14.77
N HIS A 14 -2.37 1.11 13.55
CA HIS A 14 -2.29 1.95 12.35
C HIS A 14 -3.70 2.31 11.90
N PRO A 15 -4.10 3.59 11.93
CA PRO A 15 -5.37 4.00 11.36
C PRO A 15 -5.38 3.58 9.88
N MET A 16 -6.44 2.88 9.48
CA MET A 16 -6.62 2.50 8.08
C MET A 16 -6.49 3.76 7.21
N PRO A 17 -5.65 3.75 6.17
CA PRO A 17 -5.53 4.90 5.29
C PRO A 17 -6.91 5.18 4.70
N LYS A 18 -7.36 6.43 4.80
CA LYS A 18 -8.62 6.87 4.22
C LYS A 18 -8.50 6.73 2.71
N VAL A 19 -9.26 5.81 2.12
CA VAL A 19 -9.34 5.66 0.66
C VAL A 19 -10.11 6.86 0.12
N ARG A 20 -9.43 7.77 -0.58
CA ARG A 20 -10.05 8.89 -1.27
C ARG A 20 -10.82 8.37 -2.50
N THR A 21 -11.94 9.00 -2.82
CA THR A 21 -12.66 8.74 -4.08
C THR A 21 -11.77 9.18 -5.24
N ALA A 22 -11.71 8.40 -6.33
CA ALA A 22 -10.99 8.80 -7.53
C ALA A 22 -11.49 10.18 -8.00
N HIS A 23 -10.59 11.17 -8.07
CA HIS A 23 -10.94 12.53 -8.44
C HIS A 23 -10.74 12.77 -9.95
N ASP A 24 -11.66 13.54 -10.51
CA ASP A 24 -11.68 14.06 -11.90
C ASP A 24 -10.78 15.31 -12.00
N ALA A 25 -10.37 15.68 -13.22
CA ALA A 25 -9.48 16.75 -13.71
C ALA A 25 -9.77 18.20 -13.21
N SER A 26 -10.53 18.34 -12.14
CA SER A 26 -10.85 19.57 -11.43
C SER A 26 -9.79 20.01 -10.41
N ASP A 27 -8.84 19.15 -10.04
CA ASP A 27 -7.88 19.44 -8.97
C ASP A 27 -6.83 20.47 -9.41
N ASP A 28 -6.46 20.51 -10.69
CA ASP A 28 -5.69 21.62 -11.28
C ASP A 28 -6.37 22.98 -11.05
N LYS A 29 -7.70 23.01 -11.17
CA LYS A 29 -8.47 24.25 -10.98
C LYS A 29 -8.53 24.63 -9.49
N ARG A 30 -8.57 23.64 -8.60
CA ARG A 30 -8.52 23.86 -7.14
C ARG A 30 -7.14 24.37 -6.72
N LEU A 31 -6.07 23.73 -7.17
CA LEU A 31 -4.69 24.12 -6.88
C LEU A 31 -4.37 25.50 -7.46
N ARG A 32 -4.87 25.83 -8.65
CA ARG A 32 -4.73 27.18 -9.23
C ARG A 32 -5.49 28.25 -8.43
N ARG A 33 -6.61 27.88 -7.82
CA ARG A 33 -7.43 28.80 -7.00
C ARG A 33 -6.85 28.98 -5.60
N ASP A 34 -6.34 27.91 -5.00
CA ASP A 34 -5.67 27.90 -3.70
C ASP A 34 -4.36 27.10 -3.78
N PRO A 35 -3.24 27.79 -4.04
CA PRO A 35 -1.92 27.16 -4.12
C PRO A 35 -1.40 26.64 -2.77
N CYS A 36 -2.10 26.87 -1.66
CA CYS A 36 -1.74 26.36 -0.34
C CYS A 36 -2.54 25.11 0.05
N ASP A 37 -3.46 24.65 -0.79
CA ASP A 37 -4.24 23.43 -0.58
C ASP A 37 -3.33 22.20 -0.71
N GLU A 38 -2.93 21.64 0.44
CA GLU A 38 -2.05 20.47 0.50
C GLU A 38 -2.69 19.21 -0.09
N ASP A 39 -4.02 19.09 -0.06
CA ASP A 39 -4.71 17.98 -0.69
C ASP A 39 -4.62 18.09 -2.22
N ALA A 40 -4.92 19.26 -2.78
CA ALA A 40 -4.84 19.49 -4.22
C ALA A 40 -3.40 19.38 -4.76
N LYS A 41 -2.39 19.79 -3.97
CA LYS A 41 -0.98 19.58 -4.33
C LYS A 41 -0.61 18.11 -4.42
N LEU A 42 -1.02 17.33 -3.42
CA LEU A 42 -0.72 15.91 -3.38
C LEU A 42 -1.36 15.20 -4.57
N ASP A 43 -2.61 15.51 -4.88
CA ASP A 43 -3.34 14.86 -5.97
C ASP A 43 -2.70 15.17 -7.34
N VAL A 44 -2.36 16.43 -7.64
CA VAL A 44 -1.64 16.80 -8.88
C VAL A 44 -0.25 16.16 -8.97
N ALA A 45 0.50 16.16 -7.86
CA ALA A 45 1.82 15.53 -7.82
C ALA A 45 1.75 14.02 -8.04
N LEU A 46 0.68 13.35 -7.58
CA LEU A 46 0.46 11.93 -7.84
C LEU A 46 0.23 11.67 -9.32
N ASP A 47 -0.62 12.46 -9.98
CA ASP A 47 -0.87 12.36 -11.43
C ASP A 47 0.42 12.54 -12.26
N GLU A 48 1.29 13.48 -11.87
CA GLU A 48 2.58 13.71 -12.53
C GLU A 48 3.63 12.62 -12.22
N SER A 49 3.62 12.07 -11.00
CA SER A 49 4.62 11.09 -10.55
C SER A 49 4.47 9.70 -11.18
N PHE A 50 3.28 9.37 -11.67
CA PHE A 50 3.00 8.14 -12.40
C PHE A 50 2.73 8.47 -13.87
N PRO A 51 3.75 8.85 -14.65
CA PRO A 51 3.57 8.94 -16.09
C PRO A 51 3.07 7.57 -16.56
N THR A 52 2.04 7.55 -17.42
CA THR A 52 1.50 6.33 -18.05
C THR A 52 2.51 5.57 -18.92
N SER A 53 3.80 5.91 -18.79
CA SER A 53 4.96 5.33 -19.45
C SER A 53 5.64 4.28 -18.56
N ASP A 54 4.89 3.53 -17.74
CA ASP A 54 5.41 2.21 -17.37
C ASP A 54 5.50 1.40 -18.66
N ALA A 55 6.68 0.81 -18.92
CA ALA A 55 6.82 -0.05 -20.08
C ALA A 55 5.81 -1.20 -19.92
N PRO A 56 5.15 -1.65 -21.01
CA PRO A 56 4.27 -2.81 -20.90
C PRO A 56 5.07 -3.95 -20.24
N ALA A 57 4.54 -4.47 -19.13
CA ALA A 57 5.20 -5.52 -18.37
C ALA A 57 5.59 -6.68 -19.32
N ASN A 58 6.88 -6.91 -19.50
CA ASN A 58 7.39 -7.99 -20.35
C ASN A 58 7.37 -9.34 -19.62
N THR A 59 6.36 -9.56 -18.77
CA THR A 59 6.12 -10.84 -18.14
C THR A 59 5.02 -11.54 -18.91
N GLN A 60 5.40 -12.53 -19.71
CA GLN A 60 4.43 -13.44 -20.31
C GLN A 60 3.81 -14.27 -19.18
N PRO A 61 2.48 -14.22 -18.96
CA PRO A 61 1.85 -15.21 -18.09
C PRO A 61 1.91 -16.57 -18.82
N GLY A 62 2.79 -17.47 -18.38
CA GLY A 62 2.74 -18.89 -18.75
C GLY A 62 3.88 -19.49 -19.57
N LYS A 63 5.12 -18.96 -19.52
CA LYS A 63 6.31 -19.68 -20.03
C LYS A 63 7.05 -20.53 -18.97
N GLY A 64 6.51 -20.62 -17.75
CA GLY A 64 6.83 -21.66 -16.77
C GLY A 64 5.49 -22.20 -16.27
N LYS A 65 5.31 -23.52 -16.26
CA LYS A 65 4.10 -24.16 -15.72
C LYS A 65 4.01 -24.04 -14.19
N ASP A 66 5.01 -23.42 -13.59
CA ASP A 66 5.11 -23.19 -12.17
C ASP A 66 5.08 -21.68 -11.93
N PRO A 67 4.30 -21.19 -10.94
CA PRO A 67 4.44 -19.82 -10.48
C PRO A 67 5.92 -19.53 -10.18
N ALA A 68 6.37 -18.28 -10.40
CA ALA A 68 7.68 -17.85 -9.94
C ALA A 68 7.88 -18.32 -8.49
N PRO A 69 9.06 -18.85 -8.09
CA PRO A 69 9.25 -19.42 -6.75
C PRO A 69 8.73 -18.45 -5.71
N SER A 70 7.58 -18.79 -5.14
CA SER A 70 6.68 -17.85 -4.51
C SER A 70 7.25 -17.46 -3.15
N SER A 71 7.83 -16.27 -3.01
CA SER A 71 7.93 -15.46 -1.77
C SER A 71 8.28 -16.16 -0.42
N GLY A 72 8.74 -17.40 -0.40
CA GLY A 72 8.84 -18.20 0.83
C GLY A 72 7.49 -18.65 1.42
N TYR A 73 6.44 -18.84 0.61
CA TYR A 73 5.15 -19.36 1.11
C TYR A 73 5.31 -20.80 1.65
N ASP A 74 5.19 -20.95 2.97
CA ASP A 74 5.19 -22.23 3.67
C ASP A 74 3.77 -22.53 4.18
N ALA A 75 3.12 -23.51 3.57
CA ALA A 75 1.75 -23.87 3.88
C ALA A 75 1.54 -24.31 5.34
N ASP A 76 2.56 -24.87 6.00
CA ASP A 76 2.48 -25.26 7.40
C ASP A 76 2.68 -24.07 8.35
N ALA A 77 3.60 -23.16 8.01
CA ALA A 77 3.75 -21.91 8.73
C ALA A 77 2.44 -21.09 8.69
N GLU A 78 1.81 -21.02 7.52
CA GLU A 78 0.56 -20.28 7.31
C GLU A 78 -0.62 -20.91 8.06
N ARG A 79 -0.74 -22.24 8.06
CA ARG A 79 -1.75 -22.96 8.87
C ARG A 79 -1.59 -22.68 10.37
N ARG A 80 -0.36 -22.63 10.88
CA ARG A 80 -0.09 -22.33 12.30
C ARG A 80 -0.46 -20.90 12.65
N ILE A 81 -0.17 -19.94 11.77
CA ILE A 81 -0.56 -18.54 11.93
C ILE A 81 -2.09 -18.42 11.93
N ALA A 82 -2.78 -19.10 11.01
CA ALA A 82 -4.24 -19.11 10.93
C ALA A 82 -4.88 -19.71 12.20
N ALA A 83 -4.38 -20.84 12.70
CA ALA A 83 -4.86 -21.46 13.92
C ALA A 83 -4.68 -20.54 15.15
N LYS A 84 -3.51 -19.90 15.28
CA LYS A 84 -3.24 -18.95 16.37
C LYS A 84 -4.10 -17.69 16.31
N ARG A 85 -4.53 -17.27 15.12
CA ARG A 85 -5.46 -16.15 14.93
C ARG A 85 -6.91 -16.51 15.27
N ALA A 86 -7.30 -17.77 15.10
CA ALA A 86 -8.63 -18.25 15.46
C ALA A 86 -8.83 -18.44 16.98
N ASP A 87 -7.73 -18.60 17.71
CA ASP A 87 -7.70 -18.75 19.18
C ASP A 87 -7.63 -17.40 19.93
N ARG A 88 -7.51 -16.28 19.21
CA ARG A 88 -7.43 -14.91 19.76
C ARG A 88 -8.79 -14.22 19.73
#